data_AF-A0A9P3CSX2-F1
#
_entry.id   AF-A0A9P3CSX2-F1
#
_cell.length_a   1.000
_cell.length_b   1.000
_cell.length_c   1.000
_cell.angle_alpha   90.00
_cell.angle_beta   90.00
_cell.angle_gamma   90.00
#
_symmetry.space_group_name_H-M   'P 1'
#
loop_
_entity.id
_entity.type
_entity.pdbx_description
1 polymer ?
#
loop_
_entity_poly.entity_id
_entity_poly.type
_entity_poly.pdbx_seq_one_letter_code
_entity_poly.pdbx_strand_id
1 'polypeptide(L)'
;MPILTAESFTLPASASSLTIPAFPPAFFIAYLASKDPNTQKPWCPDVVASLPTLEATFTGSKKPTVAFVEVGQRPEWRVQSNVFRTVWNVHNVPTLVRYENVGGEVKETGRLVEGEILDDTKLQKLLEGAGAAA
;
A
#
# COMPACT_ATOMS: atom_id res chain seq x y z
N MET A 1 -0.52 7.01 13.74
CA MET A 1 0.01 8.01 12.78
C MET A 1 -1.02 8.20 11.67
N PRO A 2 -1.03 9.31 10.92
CA PRO A 2 -2.04 9.52 9.88
C PRO A 2 -1.79 8.60 8.67
N ILE A 3 -2.88 8.24 7.99
CA ILE A 3 -2.85 7.68 6.64
C ILE A 3 -2.35 8.79 5.71
N LEU A 4 -1.25 8.54 5.01
CA LEU A 4 -0.69 9.50 4.07
C LEU A 4 -1.42 9.38 2.73
N THR A 5 -2.15 10.42 2.35
CA THR A 5 -2.78 10.52 1.03
C THR A 5 -1.85 11.23 0.04
N ALA A 6 -2.23 11.29 -1.23
CA ALA A 6 -1.49 11.97 -2.30
C ALA A 6 -1.11 13.43 -2.00
N GLU A 7 -1.79 14.11 -1.06
CA GLU A 7 -1.46 15.48 -0.63
C GLU A 7 -0.25 15.54 0.32
N SER A 8 -0.02 14.45 1.05
CA SER A 8 0.98 14.35 2.12
C SER A 8 2.15 13.41 1.79
N PHE A 9 2.01 12.62 0.72
CA PHE A 9 3.01 11.67 0.27
C PHE A 9 3.12 11.66 -1.25
N THR A 10 4.33 11.92 -1.73
CA THR A 10 4.69 11.74 -3.14
C THR A 10 5.40 10.41 -3.29
N LEU A 11 4.82 9.52 -4.10
CA LEU A 11 5.48 8.26 -4.45
C LEU A 11 6.79 8.56 -5.19
N PRO A 12 7.95 8.07 -4.71
CA PRO A 12 9.22 8.28 -5.37
C PRO A 12 9.29 7.50 -6.69
N ALA A 13 10.40 7.64 -7.42
CA ALA A 13 10.59 6.91 -8.68
C ALA A 13 10.61 5.38 -8.49
N SER A 14 11.06 4.88 -7.33
CA SER A 14 11.15 3.45 -7.03
C SER A 14 11.17 3.17 -5.52
N ALA A 15 10.99 1.90 -5.15
CA ALA A 15 10.97 1.47 -3.74
C ALA A 15 12.27 1.80 -2.99
N SER A 16 13.43 1.74 -3.66
CA SER A 16 14.73 2.02 -3.03
C SER A 16 14.90 3.48 -2.58
N SER A 17 14.11 4.40 -3.14
CA SER A 17 14.11 5.81 -2.77
C SER A 17 13.04 6.15 -1.72
N LEU A 18 12.33 5.16 -1.18
CA LEU A 18 11.40 5.39 -0.08
C LEU A 18 12.13 5.84 1.18
N THR A 19 11.60 6.86 1.83
CA THR A 19 12.07 7.27 3.15
C THR A 19 11.31 6.48 4.20
N ILE A 20 11.96 5.49 4.80
CA ILE A 20 11.37 4.70 5.89
C ILE A 20 11.75 5.36 7.23
N PRO A 21 10.77 5.60 8.12
CA PRO A 21 11.08 6.14 9.45
C PRO A 21 12.03 5.20 10.20
N ALA A 22 12.96 5.77 10.96
CA ALA A 22 13.92 4.97 11.74
C ALA A 22 13.25 4.09 12.81
N PHE A 23 12.08 4.51 13.31
CA PHE A 23 11.29 3.74 14.27
C PHE A 23 9.78 4.07 14.18
N PRO A 24 8.89 3.07 14.04
CA PRO A 24 9.18 1.68 13.69
C PRO A 24 9.78 1.59 12.27
N PRO A 25 10.69 0.65 11.99
CA PRO A 25 11.38 0.53 10.69
C PRO A 25 10.48 -0.09 9.60
N ALA A 26 9.17 0.19 9.62
CA ALA A 26 8.18 -0.35 8.69
C ALA A 26 7.35 0.79 8.10
N PHE A 27 7.21 0.78 6.78
CA PHE A 27 6.40 1.71 6.02
C PHE A 27 5.50 0.92 5.06
N PHE A 28 4.21 1.23 5.06
CA PHE A 28 3.24 0.51 4.24
C PHE A 28 2.82 1.38 3.06
N ILE A 29 2.61 0.77 1.90
CA ILE A 29 2.02 1.43 0.73
C ILE A 29 0.84 0.59 0.25
N ALA A 30 -0.33 1.21 0.21
CA ALA A 30 -1.53 0.65 -0.38
C ALA A 30 -1.74 1.26 -1.78
N TYR A 31 -1.58 0.44 -2.81
CA TYR A 31 -1.89 0.79 -4.19
C TYR A 31 -3.37 0.56 -4.44
N LEU A 32 -4.09 1.64 -4.70
CA LEU A 32 -5.54 1.69 -4.82
C LEU A 32 -5.94 2.18 -6.21
N ALA A 33 -7.10 1.76 -6.69
CA ALA A 33 -7.71 2.33 -7.88
C ALA A 33 -8.12 3.78 -7.60
N SER A 34 -7.84 4.70 -8.53
CA SER A 34 -8.31 6.07 -8.43
C SER A 34 -9.84 6.14 -8.46
N LYS A 35 -10.39 7.26 -7.97
CA LYS A 35 -11.82 7.51 -8.03
C LYS A 35 -12.26 7.72 -9.48
N ASP A 36 -13.36 7.08 -9.86
CA ASP A 36 -14.05 7.33 -11.11
C ASP A 36 -14.70 8.72 -11.05
N PRO A 37 -14.52 9.57 -12.09
CA PRO A 37 -15.03 10.95 -12.07
C PRO A 37 -16.57 11.03 -11.99
N ASN A 38 -17.29 10.01 -12.46
CA ASN A 38 -18.75 9.98 -12.45
C ASN A 38 -19.30 9.52 -11.10
N THR A 39 -18.71 8.47 -10.52
CA THR A 39 -19.25 7.86 -9.28
C THR A 39 -18.58 8.37 -8.01
N GLN A 40 -17.45 9.08 -8.12
CA GLN A 40 -16.60 9.53 -7.01
C GLN A 40 -16.10 8.39 -6.10
N LYS A 41 -16.18 7.14 -6.59
CA LYS A 41 -15.72 5.93 -5.90
C LYS A 41 -14.59 5.28 -6.72
N PRO A 42 -13.68 4.51 -6.08
CA PRO A 42 -12.70 3.72 -6.80
C PRO A 42 -13.34 2.91 -7.93
N TRP A 43 -12.76 2.96 -9.13
CA TRP A 43 -13.31 2.22 -10.29
C TRP A 43 -13.22 0.70 -10.13
N CYS A 44 -12.42 0.22 -9.18
CA CYS A 44 -12.26 -1.19 -8.85
C CYS A 44 -13.15 -1.57 -7.65
N PRO A 45 -14.04 -2.57 -7.78
CA PRO A 45 -14.92 -2.99 -6.68
C PRO A 45 -14.15 -3.58 -5.49
N ASP A 46 -13.04 -4.28 -5.72
CA ASP A 46 -12.22 -4.85 -4.65
C ASP A 46 -11.58 -3.76 -3.78
N VAL A 47 -11.18 -2.63 -4.41
CA VAL A 47 -10.67 -1.46 -3.69
C VAL A 47 -11.78 -0.84 -2.84
N VAL A 48 -13.01 -0.74 -3.35
CA VAL A 48 -14.15 -0.26 -2.57
C VAL A 48 -14.40 -1.15 -1.34
N ALA A 49 -14.26 -2.47 -1.48
CA ALA A 49 -14.45 -3.42 -0.40
C ALA A 49 -13.30 -3.39 0.63
N SER A 50 -12.05 -3.23 0.19
CA SER A 50 -10.88 -3.28 1.08
C SER A 50 -10.56 -1.97 1.79
N LEU A 51 -10.98 -0.83 1.21
CA LEU A 51 -10.63 0.50 1.71
C LEU A 51 -11.09 0.74 3.16
N PRO A 52 -12.32 0.36 3.58
CA PRO A 52 -12.73 0.46 4.99
C PRO A 52 -11.84 -0.35 5.93
N THR A 53 -11.43 -1.56 5.52
CA THR A 53 -10.54 -2.42 6.31
C THR A 53 -9.14 -1.80 6.45
N LEU A 54 -8.58 -1.26 5.37
CA LEU A 54 -7.30 -0.55 5.39
C LEU A 54 -7.38 0.68 6.29
N GLU A 55 -8.41 1.51 6.13
CA GLU A 55 -8.61 2.69 6.96
C GLU A 55 -8.72 2.32 8.44
N ALA A 56 -9.56 1.35 8.80
CA ALA A 56 -9.70 0.88 10.18
C ALA A 56 -8.39 0.33 10.76
N THR A 57 -7.59 -0.35 9.93
CA THR A 57 -6.33 -0.99 10.34
C THR A 57 -5.24 0.02 10.65
N PHE A 58 -5.12 1.06 9.82
CA PHE A 58 -4.05 2.05 9.91
C PHE A 58 -4.48 3.34 10.63
N THR A 59 -5.78 3.50 10.92
CA THR A 59 -6.27 4.60 11.76
C THR A 59 -5.92 4.38 13.22
N GLY A 60 -5.18 5.32 13.80
CA GLY A 60 -4.91 5.37 15.23
C GLY A 60 -3.49 5.78 15.55
N SER A 61 -3.27 6.42 16.69
CA SER A 61 -1.97 7.00 17.06
C SER A 61 -0.84 5.98 17.13
N LYS A 62 -1.15 4.74 17.56
CA LYS A 62 -0.19 3.63 17.73
C LYS A 62 -0.08 2.70 16.52
N LYS A 63 -0.82 2.97 15.44
CA LYS A 63 -0.78 2.16 14.21
C LYS A 63 0.38 2.61 13.31
N PRO A 64 0.94 1.66 12.51
CA PRO A 64 2.00 2.00 11.56
C PRO A 64 1.50 2.97 10.50
N THR A 65 2.44 3.63 9.83
CA THR A 65 2.12 4.59 8.76
C THR A 65 1.90 3.85 7.45
N VAL A 66 0.82 4.20 6.75
CA VAL A 66 0.51 3.72 5.39
C VAL A 66 0.36 4.90 4.45
N ALA A 67 0.87 4.77 3.23
CA ALA A 67 0.60 5.68 2.13
C ALA A 67 -0.44 5.09 1.18
N PHE A 68 -1.51 5.82 0.91
CA PHE A 68 -2.52 5.49 -0.08
C PHE A 68 -2.12 6.12 -1.42
N VAL A 69 -1.83 5.25 -2.38
CA VAL A 69 -1.30 5.63 -3.69
C VAL A 69 -2.30 5.21 -4.74
N GLU A 70 -2.87 6.18 -5.44
CA GLU A 70 -3.79 5.91 -6.53
C GLU A 70 -3.01 5.56 -7.80
N VAL A 71 -3.35 4.43 -8.42
CA VAL A 71 -2.65 3.93 -9.62
C VAL A 71 -3.08 4.60 -10.93
N GLY A 72 -3.92 5.63 -10.83
CA GLY A 72 -4.56 6.29 -11.97
C GLY A 72 -5.82 5.60 -12.45
N GLN A 73 -6.33 6.08 -13.58
CA GLN A 73 -7.62 5.66 -14.13
C GLN A 73 -7.51 4.27 -14.78
N ARG A 74 -8.63 3.54 -14.85
CA ARG A 74 -8.69 2.18 -15.40
C ARG A 74 -8.00 2.00 -16.77
N PRO A 75 -8.12 2.92 -17.74
CA PRO A 75 -7.42 2.79 -19.04
C PRO A 75 -5.90 2.85 -18.89
N GLU A 76 -5.39 3.76 -18.05
CA GLU A 76 -3.96 3.96 -17.80
C GLU A 76 -3.36 2.77 -17.03
N TRP A 77 -4.10 2.25 -16.06
CA TRP A 77 -3.70 1.08 -15.26
C TRP A 77 -3.49 -0.19 -16.10
N ARG A 78 -4.30 -0.36 -17.16
CA ARG A 78 -4.23 -1.52 -18.05
C ARG A 78 -3.04 -1.52 -18.99
N VAL A 79 -2.37 -0.38 -19.15
CA VAL A 79 -1.18 -0.27 -20.00
C VAL A 79 -0.04 -1.08 -19.37
N GLN A 80 0.57 -2.00 -20.13
CA GLN A 80 1.65 -2.86 -19.61
C GLN A 80 2.90 -2.08 -19.22
N SER A 81 3.17 -0.95 -19.88
CA SER A 81 4.29 -0.05 -19.56
C SER A 81 4.02 0.88 -18.37
N ASN A 82 2.89 0.73 -17.67
CA ASN A 82 2.58 1.53 -16.50
C ASN A 82 3.67 1.33 -15.42
N VAL A 83 4.16 2.45 -14.86
CA VAL A 83 5.23 2.48 -13.84
C VAL A 83 4.93 1.59 -12.63
N PHE A 84 3.66 1.46 -12.25
CA PHE A 84 3.27 0.60 -11.14
C PHE A 84 3.52 -0.89 -11.45
N ARG A 85 3.32 -1.31 -12.70
CA ARG A 85 3.57 -2.70 -13.14
C ARG A 85 5.04 -2.98 -13.34
N THR A 86 5.78 -2.03 -13.90
CA THR A 86 7.17 -2.22 -14.32
C THR A 86 8.17 -1.94 -13.20
N VAL A 87 7.98 -0.86 -12.45
CA VAL A 87 8.94 -0.41 -11.41
C VAL A 87 8.51 -0.89 -10.03
N TRP A 88 7.23 -0.84 -9.71
CA TRP A 88 6.71 -1.23 -8.40
C TRP A 88 6.22 -2.68 -8.33
N ASN A 89 6.23 -3.39 -9.46
CA ASN A 89 5.79 -4.77 -9.58
C ASN A 89 4.37 -5.02 -9.00
N VAL A 90 3.47 -4.05 -9.20
CA VAL A 90 2.07 -4.11 -8.78
C VAL A 90 1.23 -4.46 -10.00
N HIS A 91 0.67 -5.66 -10.02
CA HIS A 91 -0.11 -6.17 -11.16
C HIS A 91 -1.63 -6.14 -10.92
N ASN A 92 -2.02 -6.02 -9.66
CA ASN A 92 -3.38 -6.11 -9.16
C ASN A 92 -3.65 -4.94 -8.19
N VAL A 93 -4.90 -4.52 -8.08
CA VAL A 93 -5.34 -3.53 -7.10
C VAL A 93 -6.63 -4.03 -6.45
N PRO A 94 -6.81 -3.89 -5.13
CA PRO A 94 -5.89 -3.27 -4.17
C PRO A 94 -4.65 -4.12 -3.91
N THR A 95 -3.49 -3.50 -3.66
CA THR A 95 -2.29 -4.21 -3.19
C THR A 95 -1.68 -3.45 -2.02
N LEU A 96 -1.50 -4.10 -0.87
CA LEU A 96 -0.83 -3.55 0.30
C LEU A 96 0.58 -4.14 0.39
N VAL A 97 1.61 -3.29 0.42
CA VAL A 97 3.02 -3.70 0.50
C VAL A 97 3.64 -3.15 1.76
N ARG A 98 4.41 -3.99 2.47
CA ARG A 98 5.26 -3.60 3.60
C ARG A 98 6.69 -3.43 3.12
N TYR A 99 7.25 -2.27 3.39
CA TYR A 99 8.66 -1.97 3.19
C TYR A 99 9.33 -1.78 4.54
N GLU A 100 10.55 -2.29 4.68
CA GLU A 100 11.37 -2.10 5.86
C GLU A 100 12.77 -1.64 5.49
N ASN A 101 13.42 -0.93 6.41
CA ASN A 101 14.82 -0.61 6.29
C ASN A 101 15.64 -1.74 6.94
N VAL A 102 16.25 -2.58 6.12
CA VAL A 102 17.09 -3.70 6.55
C VAL A 102 18.54 -3.37 6.22
N GLY A 103 19.29 -2.95 7.24
CA GLY A 103 20.72 -2.66 7.09
C GLY A 103 21.04 -1.41 6.25
N GLY A 104 20.16 -0.41 6.23
CA GLY A 104 20.31 0.83 5.46
C GLY A 104 19.61 0.79 4.10
N GLU A 105 19.07 -0.36 3.69
CA GLU A 105 18.38 -0.55 2.41
C GLU A 105 16.88 -0.76 2.61
N VAL A 106 16.08 -0.11 1.76
CA VAL A 106 14.64 -0.38 1.70
C VAL A 106 14.40 -1.72 0.99
N LYS A 107 13.75 -2.64 1.71
CA LYS A 107 13.34 -3.94 1.17
C LYS A 107 11.85 -4.15 1.36
N GLU A 108 11.23 -4.74 0.36
CA GLU A 108 9.89 -5.28 0.51
C GLU A 108 9.97 -6.54 1.37
N THR A 109 9.20 -6.59 2.46
CA THR A 109 9.19 -7.71 3.40
C THR A 109 7.88 -8.48 3.42
N GLY A 110 6.87 -7.97 2.72
CA GLY A 110 5.63 -8.69 2.47
C GLY A 110 4.63 -7.87 1.65
N ARG A 111 3.65 -8.56 1.08
CA ARG A 111 2.52 -7.95 0.39
C ARG A 111 1.25 -8.76 0.56
N LEU A 112 0.11 -8.08 0.44
CA LEU A 112 -1.23 -8.67 0.35
C LEU A 112 -1.93 -8.10 -0.87
N VAL A 113 -2.59 -8.97 -1.63
CA VAL A 113 -3.23 -8.61 -2.89
C VAL A 113 -4.73 -8.88 -2.83
N GLU A 114 -5.53 -7.94 -3.32
CA GLU A 114 -6.99 -8.07 -3.51
C GLU A 114 -7.70 -8.55 -2.23
N GLY A 115 -8.30 -9.74 -2.27
CA GLY A 115 -9.05 -10.31 -1.16
C GLY A 115 -8.19 -10.69 0.05
N GLU A 116 -6.86 -10.79 -0.10
CA GLU A 116 -5.98 -11.09 1.04
C GLU A 116 -5.94 -9.96 2.07
N ILE A 117 -6.26 -8.73 1.66
CA ILE A 117 -6.37 -7.57 2.55
C ILE A 117 -7.59 -7.71 3.49
N LEU A 118 -8.61 -8.47 3.06
CA LEU A 118 -9.81 -8.74 3.85
C LEU A 118 -9.63 -9.91 4.82
N ASP A 119 -8.53 -10.65 4.72
CA ASP A 119 -8.19 -11.71 5.66
C ASP A 119 -7.45 -11.11 6.86
N ASP A 120 -8.16 -10.97 7.98
CA ASP A 120 -7.61 -10.41 9.22
C ASP A 120 -6.32 -11.11 9.66
N THR A 121 -6.21 -12.43 9.47
CA THR A 121 -5.03 -13.19 9.90
C THR A 121 -3.82 -12.83 9.05
N LYS A 122 -3.99 -12.79 7.73
CA LYS A 122 -2.93 -12.36 6.81
C LYS A 122 -2.55 -10.90 7.05
N LEU A 123 -3.53 -10.04 7.29
CA LEU A 123 -3.33 -8.62 7.55
C LEU A 123 -2.53 -8.39 8.84
N GLN A 124 -2.93 -9.01 9.96
CA GLN A 124 -2.17 -8.94 11.22
C GLN A 124 -0.74 -9.46 11.03
N LYS A 125 -0.55 -10.59 10.35
CA LYS A 125 0.78 -11.13 10.08
C LYS A 125 1.65 -10.16 9.26
N LEU A 126 1.05 -9.49 8.27
CA LEU A 126 1.76 -8.45 7.51
C LEU A 126 2.10 -7.25 8.39
N LEU A 127 1.26 -6.85 9.36
CA LEU A 127 1.52 -5.74 10.28
C LEU A 127 2.59 -6.06 11.33
N GLU A 128 2.67 -7.30 11.79
CA GLU A 128 3.69 -7.76 12.74
C GLU A 128 5.05 -7.94 12.06
N GLY A 129 5.06 -8.49 10.84
CA GLY A 129 6.24 -8.61 9.99
C GLY A 129 6.97 -9.92 10.17
N ALA A 130 7.90 -10.22 9.26
CA ALA A 130 8.65 -11.48 9.26
C ALA A 130 9.60 -11.66 10.46
N GLY A 131 9.75 -10.65 11.33
CA GLY A 131 10.62 -10.67 12.51
C GLY A 131 9.93 -10.89 13.85
N ALA A 132 8.61 -11.12 13.89
CA ALA A 132 7.87 -11.32 15.15
C ALA A 132 7.73 -12.78 15.61
N ALA A 133 8.47 -13.71 14.98
CA ALA A 133 8.69 -15.04 15.56
C ALA A 133 9.98 -15.00 16.39
N ALA A 134 9.83 -14.67 17.66
CA ALA A 134 10.84 -14.90 18.69
C ALA A 134 11.10 -16.40 18.87
#